data_AF-A0A7W3IHN5-F1
#
_entry.id   AF-A0A7W3IHN5-F1
#
_cell.length_a   1.000
_cell.length_b   1.000
_cell.length_c   1.000
_cell.angle_alpha   90.00
_cell.angle_beta   90.00
_cell.angle_gamma   90.00
#
_symmetry.space_group_name_H-M   'P 1'
#
loop_
_entity.id
_entity.type
_entity.pdbx_description
1 polymer ?
#
loop_
_entity_poly.entity_id
_entity_poly.type
_entity_poly.pdbx_seq_one_letter_code
_entity_poly.pdbx_strand_id
1 'polypeptide(L)'
;MPSPNEANGRRLIKLKQVQQQMARVQAQAQRRDADGKRDEANQLRLQAVQTVQLALPQPEQGLTLAALYTRLRSLAVARAHAVEVGLAAAELEAEAVACDAHEQALRAVAAKHQRKQARFEHWQQVRGRLQSRCRLRRQELQQQEDFPCRRFPR
;
A
#
# COMPACT_ATOMS: atom_id res chain seq x y z
N MET A 1 -16.70 29.25 -20.39
CA MET A 1 -17.28 28.03 -19.81
C MET A 1 -16.66 26.81 -20.48
N PRO A 2 -16.07 25.85 -19.74
CA PRO A 2 -15.50 24.63 -20.32
C PRO A 2 -16.61 23.77 -20.94
N SER A 3 -16.30 23.08 -22.04
CA SER A 3 -17.30 22.20 -22.68
C SER A 3 -17.67 21.04 -21.73
N PRO A 4 -18.89 20.47 -21.81
CA PRO A 4 -19.30 19.33 -20.97
C PRO A 4 -18.31 18.16 -21.01
N ASN A 5 -17.69 17.96 -22.17
CA ASN A 5 -16.68 16.93 -22.38
C ASN A 5 -15.34 17.23 -21.68
N GLU A 6 -14.92 18.49 -21.59
CA GLU A 6 -13.74 18.89 -20.80
C GLU A 6 -13.97 18.72 -19.31
N ALA A 7 -15.17 19.08 -18.84
CA ALA A 7 -15.57 18.88 -17.46
C ALA A 7 -15.56 17.39 -17.08
N ASN A 8 -16.12 16.53 -17.95
CA ASN A 8 -16.12 15.09 -17.74
C ASN A 8 -14.71 14.49 -17.72
N GLY A 9 -13.82 14.88 -18.63
CA GLY A 9 -12.44 14.38 -18.60
C GLY A 9 -11.67 14.84 -17.36
N ARG A 10 -11.90 16.07 -16.86
CA ARG A 10 -11.27 16.54 -15.61
C ARG A 10 -11.77 15.74 -14.41
N ARG A 11 -13.06 15.38 -14.38
CA ARG A 11 -13.62 14.50 -13.34
C ARG A 11 -12.99 13.11 -13.38
N LEU A 12 -12.78 12.54 -14.57
CA LEU A 12 -12.12 11.23 -14.72
C LEU A 12 -10.67 11.24 -14.23
N ILE A 13 -9.90 12.30 -14.52
CA ILE A 13 -8.53 12.46 -14.02
C ILE A 13 -8.53 12.52 -12.50
N LYS A 14 -9.36 13.39 -11.90
CA LYS A 14 -9.51 13.49 -10.44
C LYS A 14 -9.90 12.16 -9.80
N LEU A 15 -10.84 11.42 -10.41
CA LEU A 15 -11.23 10.10 -9.94
C LEU A 15 -10.04 9.13 -9.92
N LYS A 16 -9.18 9.13 -10.95
CA LYS A 16 -8.00 8.26 -10.98
C LYS A 16 -6.93 8.69 -9.97
N GLN A 17 -6.77 9.98 -9.73
CA GLN A 17 -5.89 10.49 -8.66
C GLN A 17 -6.36 10.01 -7.29
N VAL A 18 -7.65 10.15 -6.98
CA VAL A 18 -8.22 9.69 -5.70
C VAL A 18 -8.06 8.17 -5.54
N GLN A 19 -8.38 7.39 -6.59
CA GLN A 19 -8.22 5.93 -6.55
C GLN A 19 -6.76 5.50 -6.33
N GLN A 20 -5.80 6.18 -6.97
CA GLN A 20 -4.37 5.96 -6.74
C GLN A 20 -3.97 6.27 -5.30
N GLN A 21 -4.43 7.41 -4.76
CA GLN A 21 -4.10 7.82 -3.41
C GLN A 21 -4.68 6.86 -2.36
N MET A 22 -5.93 6.44 -2.53
CA MET A 22 -6.57 5.44 -1.66
C MET A 22 -5.78 4.12 -1.67
N ALA A 23 -5.41 3.61 -2.85
CA ALA A 23 -4.64 2.38 -2.95
C ALA A 23 -3.26 2.50 -2.26
N ARG A 24 -2.61 3.68 -2.34
CA ARG A 24 -1.35 3.94 -1.63
C ARG A 24 -1.52 3.98 -0.11
N VAL A 25 -2.59 4.61 0.38
CA VAL A 25 -2.89 4.64 1.82
C VAL A 25 -3.17 3.24 2.35
N GLN A 26 -3.95 2.45 1.62
CA GLN A 26 -4.20 1.05 1.97
C GLN A 26 -2.92 0.21 1.95
N ALA A 27 -2.03 0.41 0.97
CA ALA A 27 -0.73 -0.27 0.95
C ALA A 27 0.10 0.09 2.19
N GLN A 28 0.15 1.38 2.56
CA GLN A 28 0.86 1.81 3.77
C GLN A 28 0.26 1.21 5.06
N ALA A 29 -1.06 1.05 5.13
CA ALA A 29 -1.72 0.37 6.24
C ALA A 29 -1.29 -1.10 6.31
N GLN A 30 -1.35 -1.84 5.19
CA GLN A 30 -0.91 -3.24 5.14
C GLN A 30 0.55 -3.42 5.54
N ARG A 31 1.43 -2.48 5.15
CA ARG A 31 2.83 -2.49 5.59
C ARG A 31 2.95 -2.34 7.11
N ARG A 32 2.22 -1.38 7.70
CA ARG A 32 2.23 -1.17 9.16
C ARG A 32 1.71 -2.39 9.91
N ASP A 33 0.67 -3.02 9.38
CA ASP A 33 0.11 -4.25 9.95
C ASP A 33 1.11 -5.41 9.86
N ALA A 34 1.86 -5.53 8.76
CA ALA A 34 2.93 -6.52 8.63
C ALA A 34 4.07 -6.27 9.63
N ASP A 35 4.51 -5.01 9.77
CA ASP A 35 5.56 -4.63 10.71
C ASP A 35 5.12 -4.91 12.16
N GLY A 36 3.88 -4.56 12.53
CA GLY A 36 3.33 -4.86 13.86
C GLY A 36 3.29 -6.36 14.17
N LYS A 37 2.87 -7.21 13.22
CA LYS A 37 2.87 -8.67 13.39
C LYS A 37 4.28 -9.25 13.56
N ARG A 38 5.26 -8.71 12.83
CA ARG A 38 6.67 -9.12 12.99
C ARG A 38 7.21 -8.76 14.36
N ASP A 39 6.89 -7.57 14.85
CA ASP A 39 7.29 -7.13 16.18
C ASP A 39 6.69 -8.03 17.25
N GLU A 40 5.40 -8.37 17.14
CA GLU A 40 4.71 -9.30 18.04
C GLU A 40 5.32 -10.71 17.98
N ALA A 41 5.57 -11.25 16.79
CA ALA A 41 6.25 -12.53 16.61
C ALA A 41 7.64 -12.55 17.26
N ASN A 42 8.40 -11.47 17.13
CA ASN A 42 9.70 -11.33 17.77
C ASN A 42 9.60 -11.28 19.30
N GLN A 43 8.61 -10.56 19.85
CA GLN A 43 8.35 -10.53 21.29
C GLN A 43 8.02 -11.93 21.82
N LEU A 44 7.16 -12.68 21.12
CA LEU A 44 6.82 -14.06 21.48
C LEU A 44 8.06 -14.97 21.49
N ARG A 45 8.96 -14.83 20.50
CA ARG A 45 10.23 -15.58 20.48
C ARG A 45 11.13 -15.25 21.66
N LEU A 46 11.26 -13.97 21.99
CA LEU A 46 12.04 -13.53 23.14
C LEU A 46 11.45 -14.09 24.43
N GLN A 47 10.13 -14.06 24.58
CA GLN A 47 9.42 -14.64 25.72
C GLN A 47 9.62 -16.16 25.80
N ALA A 48 9.56 -16.88 24.69
CA ALA A 48 9.81 -18.32 24.64
C ALA A 48 11.23 -18.65 25.12
N VAL A 49 12.24 -17.91 24.64
CA VAL A 49 13.64 -18.06 25.08
C VAL A 49 13.79 -17.78 26.57
N GLN A 50 13.22 -16.67 27.05
CA GLN A 50 13.27 -16.30 28.47
C GLN A 50 12.61 -17.36 29.36
N THR A 51 11.48 -17.92 28.93
CA THR A 51 10.75 -18.94 29.69
C THR A 51 11.60 -20.19 29.90
N VAL A 52 12.30 -20.64 28.85
CA VAL A 52 13.22 -21.78 28.96
C VAL A 52 14.42 -21.44 29.82
N GLN A 53 15.00 -20.25 29.65
CA GLN A 53 16.16 -19.82 30.44
C GLN A 53 15.87 -19.76 31.94
N LEU A 54 14.70 -19.23 32.32
CA LEU A 54 14.27 -19.16 33.73
C LEU A 54 13.98 -20.55 34.32
N ALA A 55 13.60 -21.52 33.47
CA ALA A 55 13.31 -22.89 33.90
C ALA A 55 14.54 -23.81 33.90
N LEU A 56 15.71 -23.34 33.45
CA LEU A 56 16.94 -24.14 33.46
C LEU A 56 17.35 -24.45 34.90
N PRO A 57 17.47 -25.73 35.28
CA PRO A 57 17.90 -26.10 36.62
C PRO A 57 19.35 -25.67 36.84
N GLN A 58 19.59 -24.96 37.94
CA GLN A 58 20.94 -24.61 38.39
C GLN A 58 21.64 -25.86 38.98
N PRO A 59 22.96 -26.00 38.78
CA PRO A 59 23.72 -27.09 39.38
C PRO A 59 23.79 -26.90 40.90
N GLU A 60 23.27 -27.87 41.66
CA GLU A 60 23.30 -27.88 43.12
C GLU A 60 23.79 -29.23 43.63
N GLN A 61 24.55 -29.21 44.73
CA GLN A 61 25.00 -30.43 45.41
C GLN A 61 23.93 -30.90 46.41
N GLY A 62 23.75 -32.22 46.53
CA GLY A 62 22.84 -32.81 47.53
C GLY A 62 21.35 -32.84 47.13
N LEU A 63 21.03 -32.67 45.85
CA LEU A 63 19.66 -32.81 45.34
C LEU A 63 19.12 -34.23 45.56
N THR A 64 17.94 -34.35 46.17
CA THR A 64 17.22 -35.62 46.21
C THR A 64 16.67 -35.96 44.81
N LEU A 65 16.49 -37.27 44.56
CA LEU A 65 15.93 -37.75 43.29
C LEU A 65 14.56 -37.11 42.97
N ALA A 66 13.69 -36.95 43.98
CA ALA A 66 12.37 -36.33 43.83
C ALA A 66 12.47 -34.84 43.45
N ALA A 67 13.41 -34.10 44.04
CA ALA A 67 13.65 -32.70 43.70
C ALA A 67 14.18 -32.55 42.26
N LEU A 68 15.07 -33.46 41.83
CA LEU A 68 15.56 -33.50 40.45
C LEU A 68 14.41 -33.73 39.45
N TYR A 69 13.54 -34.71 39.69
CA TYR A 69 12.39 -34.98 38.82
C TYR A 69 11.43 -33.79 38.73
N THR A 70 11.18 -33.12 39.85
CA THR A 70 10.30 -31.93 39.88
C THR A 70 10.87 -30.81 39.00
N ARG A 71 12.18 -30.56 39.05
CA ARG A 71 12.86 -29.55 38.21
C ARG A 71 12.87 -29.94 36.73
N LEU A 72 13.11 -31.21 36.41
CA LEU A 72 13.05 -31.69 35.03
C LEU A 72 11.64 -31.57 34.46
N ARG A 73 10.61 -31.81 35.29
CA ARG A 73 9.21 -31.61 34.91
C ARG A 73 8.92 -30.13 34.63
N SER A 74 9.37 -29.19 35.47
CA SER A 74 9.17 -27.76 35.21
C SER A 74 9.89 -27.30 33.93
N LEU A 75 11.11 -27.79 33.68
CA LEU A 75 11.83 -27.53 32.43
C LEU A 75 11.09 -28.10 31.22
N ALA A 76 10.54 -29.31 31.31
CA ALA A 76 9.78 -29.92 30.22
C ALA A 76 8.52 -29.10 29.88
N VAL A 77 7.79 -28.62 30.91
CA VAL A 77 6.63 -27.73 30.72
C VAL A 77 7.05 -26.41 30.08
N ALA A 78 8.13 -25.79 30.55
CA ALA A 78 8.64 -24.55 29.97
C ALA A 78 9.05 -24.70 28.50
N ARG A 79 9.67 -25.83 28.15
CA ARG A 79 10.02 -26.17 26.76
C ARG A 79 8.78 -26.39 25.89
N ALA A 80 7.77 -27.10 26.41
CA ALA A 80 6.51 -27.28 25.70
C ALA A 80 5.85 -25.93 25.40
N HIS A 81 5.76 -25.05 26.41
CA HIS A 81 5.22 -23.71 26.23
C HIS A 81 6.03 -22.88 25.22
N ALA A 82 7.37 -22.95 25.27
CA ALA A 82 8.22 -22.25 24.31
C ALA A 82 8.00 -22.74 22.86
N VAL A 83 7.70 -24.03 22.66
CA VAL A 83 7.34 -24.58 21.34
C VAL A 83 5.98 -24.01 20.89
N GLU A 84 4.98 -24.01 21.76
CA GLU A 84 3.64 -23.45 21.45
C GLU A 84 3.73 -21.96 21.07
N VAL A 85 4.44 -21.18 21.87
CA VAL A 85 4.68 -19.75 21.60
C VAL A 85 5.48 -19.55 20.31
N GLY A 86 6.44 -20.44 20.04
CA GLY A 86 7.20 -20.44 18.79
C GLY A 86 6.33 -20.69 17.55
N LEU A 87 5.32 -21.56 17.66
CA LEU A 87 4.34 -21.80 16.60
C LEU A 87 3.47 -20.56 16.37
N ALA A 88 2.95 -19.95 17.44
CA ALA A 88 2.18 -18.70 17.33
C ALA A 88 3.00 -17.57 16.67
N ALA A 89 4.29 -17.45 17.00
CA ALA A 89 5.17 -16.49 16.34
C ALA A 89 5.36 -16.78 14.84
N ALA A 90 5.43 -18.05 14.45
CA ALA A 90 5.53 -18.45 13.04
C ALA A 90 4.23 -18.16 12.27
N GLU A 91 3.07 -18.33 12.90
CA GLU A 91 1.78 -17.96 12.32
C GLU A 91 1.69 -16.46 12.06
N LEU A 92 2.08 -15.63 13.04
CA LEU A 92 2.14 -14.17 12.88
C LEU A 92 3.09 -13.73 11.75
N GLU A 93 4.22 -14.41 11.57
CA GLU A 93 5.09 -14.15 10.43
C GLU A 93 4.48 -14.52 9.09
N ALA A 94 3.78 -15.66 9.01
CA ALA A 94 3.07 -16.05 7.81
C ALA A 94 1.99 -15.02 7.45
N GLU A 95 1.27 -14.50 8.44
CA GLU A 95 0.32 -13.40 8.27
C GLU A 95 1.01 -12.09 7.84
N ALA A 96 2.18 -11.77 8.39
CA ALA A 96 2.96 -10.60 7.97
C ALA A 96 3.39 -10.71 6.49
N VAL A 97 3.79 -11.90 6.04
CA VAL A 97 4.09 -12.17 4.62
C VAL A 97 2.84 -12.00 3.75
N ALA A 98 1.68 -12.45 4.24
CA ALA A 98 0.41 -12.23 3.53
C ALA A 98 0.11 -10.72 3.43
N CYS A 99 0.26 -9.94 4.50
CA CYS A 99 0.10 -8.49 4.48
C CYS A 99 1.03 -7.81 3.45
N ASP A 100 2.30 -8.22 3.39
CA ASP A 100 3.25 -7.73 2.38
C ASP A 100 2.80 -8.05 0.95
N ALA A 101 2.26 -9.24 0.69
CA ALA A 101 1.74 -9.58 -0.62
C ALA A 101 0.55 -8.70 -1.01
N HIS A 102 -0.35 -8.41 -0.06
CA HIS A 102 -1.47 -7.48 -0.27
C HIS A 102 -0.97 -6.05 -0.51
N GLU A 103 0.07 -5.63 0.21
CA GLU A 103 0.73 -4.34 0.04
C GLU A 103 1.28 -4.14 -1.38
N GLN A 104 1.99 -5.15 -1.88
CA GLN A 104 2.52 -5.17 -3.24
C GLN A 104 1.41 -5.14 -4.29
N ALA A 105 0.33 -5.89 -4.08
CA ALA A 105 -0.83 -5.87 -4.96
C ALA A 105 -1.48 -4.47 -5.02
N LEU A 106 -1.63 -3.81 -3.87
CA LEU A 106 -2.17 -2.45 -3.79
C LEU A 106 -1.25 -1.42 -4.46
N ARG A 107 0.07 -1.55 -4.33
CA ARG A 107 1.04 -0.73 -5.08
C ARG A 107 0.89 -0.91 -6.60
N ALA A 108 0.72 -2.15 -7.07
CA ALA A 108 0.49 -2.43 -8.48
C ALA A 108 -0.84 -1.81 -8.98
N VAL A 109 -1.90 -1.88 -8.17
CA VAL A 109 -3.18 -1.20 -8.44
C VAL A 109 -2.99 0.31 -8.52
N ALA A 110 -2.28 0.93 -7.58
CA ALA A 110 -1.98 2.36 -7.60
C ALA A 110 -1.22 2.76 -8.88
N ALA A 111 -0.22 1.99 -9.29
CA ALA A 111 0.51 2.21 -10.54
C ALA A 111 -0.40 2.10 -11.77
N LYS A 112 -1.35 1.16 -11.78
CA LYS A 112 -2.36 1.03 -12.84
C LYS A 112 -3.27 2.26 -12.92
N HIS A 113 -3.70 2.81 -11.78
CA HIS A 113 -4.49 4.05 -11.74
C HIS A 113 -3.68 5.24 -12.25
N GLN A 114 -2.40 5.35 -11.87
CA GLN A 114 -1.49 6.39 -12.36
C GLN A 114 -1.31 6.34 -13.88
N ARG A 115 -1.11 5.16 -14.46
CA ARG A 115 -1.00 4.99 -15.93
C ARG A 115 -2.29 5.43 -16.62
N LYS A 116 -3.46 5.10 -16.06
CA LYS A 116 -4.77 5.53 -16.59
C LYS A 116 -4.95 7.04 -16.49
N GLN A 117 -4.54 7.65 -15.38
CA GLN A 117 -4.55 9.10 -15.20
C GLN A 117 -3.71 9.79 -16.29
N ALA A 118 -2.45 9.38 -16.46
CA ALA A 118 -1.55 9.95 -17.47
C ALA A 118 -2.13 9.82 -18.89
N ARG A 119 -2.78 8.69 -19.20
CA ARG A 119 -3.47 8.51 -20.48
C ARG A 119 -4.60 9.51 -20.66
N PHE A 120 -5.43 9.73 -19.63
CA PHE A 120 -6.52 10.72 -19.71
C PHE A 120 -5.99 12.15 -19.84
N GLU A 121 -4.94 12.50 -19.10
CA GLU A 121 -4.27 13.80 -19.21
C GLU A 121 -3.74 14.03 -20.63
N HIS A 122 -3.06 13.05 -21.20
CA HIS A 122 -2.57 13.11 -22.58
C HIS A 122 -3.71 13.34 -23.59
N TRP A 123 -4.79 12.56 -23.50
CA TRP A 123 -5.96 12.74 -24.39
C TRP A 123 -6.59 14.12 -24.24
N GLN A 124 -6.71 14.64 -23.02
CA GLN A 124 -7.22 16.00 -22.79
C GLN A 124 -6.31 17.06 -23.42
N GLN A 125 -5.00 16.93 -23.30
CA GLN A 125 -4.03 17.85 -23.88
C GLN A 125 -4.12 17.84 -25.41
N VAL A 126 -4.11 16.66 -26.04
CA VAL A 126 -4.21 16.53 -27.51
C VAL A 126 -5.50 17.16 -28.01
N ARG A 127 -6.63 16.86 -27.37
CA ARG A 127 -7.93 17.43 -27.73
C ARG A 127 -7.96 18.96 -27.56
N GLY A 128 -7.42 19.47 -26.46
CA GLY A 128 -7.31 20.91 -26.22
C GLY A 128 -6.50 21.61 -27.32
N ARG A 129 -5.36 21.03 -27.72
CA ARG A 129 -4.55 21.56 -28.84
C ARG A 129 -5.32 21.58 -30.15
N LEU A 130 -6.04 20.51 -30.48
CA LEU A 130 -6.86 20.44 -31.70
C LEU A 130 -7.98 21.49 -31.68
N GLN A 131 -8.69 21.63 -30.56
CA GLN A 131 -9.75 22.63 -30.42
C GLN A 131 -9.21 24.06 -30.55
N SER A 132 -8.07 24.36 -29.92
CA SER A 132 -7.42 25.67 -30.06
C SER A 132 -7.03 25.95 -31.51
N ARG A 133 -6.44 24.96 -32.22
CA ARG A 133 -6.10 25.09 -33.65
C ARG A 133 -7.33 25.34 -34.51
N CYS A 134 -8.43 24.61 -34.28
CA CYS A 134 -9.68 24.83 -35.02
C CYS A 134 -10.28 26.22 -34.75
N ARG A 135 -10.23 26.71 -33.50
CA ARG A 135 -10.69 28.06 -33.16
C ARG A 135 -9.87 29.14 -33.84
N LEU A 136 -8.54 29.01 -33.83
CA LEU A 136 -7.64 29.94 -34.51
C LEU A 136 -7.91 29.99 -36.01
N ARG A 137 -8.02 28.84 -36.68
CA ARG A 137 -8.37 28.80 -38.12
C ARG A 137 -9.72 29.44 -38.43
N ARG A 138 -10.73 29.22 -37.58
CA ARG A 138 -12.05 29.86 -37.75
C ARG A 138 -11.96 31.38 -37.62
N GLN A 139 -11.17 31.87 -36.66
CA GLN A 139 -10.93 33.31 -36.48
C GLN A 139 -10.17 33.90 -37.68
N GLU A 140 -9.14 33.21 -38.17
CA GLU A 140 -8.39 33.64 -39.36
C GLU A 140 -9.28 33.73 -40.61
N LEU A 141 -10.13 32.72 -40.83
CA LEU A 141 -11.10 32.72 -41.94
C LEU A 141 -12.12 33.86 -41.80
N GLN A 142 -12.68 34.07 -40.60
CA GLN A 142 -13.58 35.20 -40.34
C GLN A 142 -12.91 36.54 -40.61
N GLN A 143 -11.66 36.72 -40.19
CA GLN A 143 -10.91 37.95 -40.47
C GLN A 143 -10.64 38.17 -41.96
N GLN A 144 -10.43 37.10 -42.73
CA GLN A 144 -10.26 37.18 -44.19
C GLN A 144 -11.58 37.53 -44.90
N GLU A 145 -12.72 37.00 -44.42
CA GLU A 145 -14.05 37.31 -44.94
C GLU A 145 -14.51 38.73 -44.55
N ASP A 146 -14.16 39.21 -43.35
CA ASP A 146 -14.46 40.57 -42.89
C ASP A 146 -13.60 41.64 -43.58
N PHE A 147 -12.42 41.28 -44.08
CA PHE A 147 -11.48 42.19 -44.74
C PHE A 147 -12.04 42.91 -45.99
N PRO A 148 -12.69 42.22 -46.96
CA PRO A 148 -13.36 42.87 -48.09
C PRO A 148 -14.58 43.69 -47.67
N CYS A 149 -15.30 43.29 -46.62
CA CYS A 149 -16.46 44.02 -46.10
C CYS A 149 -16.09 45.33 -45.40
N ARG A 150 -14.88 45.46 -44.86
CA ARG A 150 -14.37 46.71 -44.25
C ARG A 150 -13.72 47.68 -45.25
N ARG A 151 -13.27 47.21 -46.42
CA ARG A 151 -12.60 48.04 -47.45
C ARG A 151 -13.56 48.75 -48.40
N PHE A 152 -14.79 48.27 -48.53
CA PHE A 152 -15.87 48.93 -49.26
C PHE A 152 -17.07 49.14 -48.34
N PRO A 153 -16.99 50.10 -47.40
CA PRO A 153 -18.21 50.62 -46.81
C PRO A 153 -19.05 51.23 -47.94
N ARG A 154 -20.32 50.84 -48.02
CA ARG A 154 -21.29 51.59 -48.84
C ARG A 154 -21.41 53.02 -48.33
#